data_AF-A0A4U5VG52-F1
#
_entry.id   AF-A0A4U5VG52-F1
#
_cell.length_a   1.000
_cell.length_b   1.000
_cell.length_c   1.000
_cell.angle_alpha   90.00
_cell.angle_beta   90.00
_cell.angle_gamma   90.00
#
_symmetry.space_group_name_H-M   'P 1'
#
loop_
_entity.id
_entity.type
_entity.pdbx_description
1 polymer ?
#
loop_
_entity_poly.entity_id
_entity_poly.type
_entity_poly.pdbx_seq_one_letter_code
_entity_poly.pdbx_strand_id
1 'polypeptide(L)'
;MMLQRDLWKKFEDQMLKQIEELLSQKSQLTEQLAKIKKESKEEEKNFLQEISRFNSDFSLQGNREIVFESQARAEILDLEREVESLYKEMELMTSRSSHMSAMQEEKRALQLELQDLNNVQEDLDQQLNEAEAMTESLRAEQLFVSQKPLTDSTCLRLRKELEMRKEGELEHLREALSSEIQFLKSKLDSSQGSERH
;
A
#
# COMPACT_ATOMS: atom_id res chain seq x y z
N MET A 1 -32.84 22.57 133.24
CA MET A 1 -31.94 21.64 132.52
C MET A 1 -32.37 21.31 131.08
N MET A 2 -33.64 21.47 130.67
CA MET A 2 -34.07 21.23 129.26
C MET A 2 -33.58 22.32 128.28
N LEU A 3 -33.81 23.61 128.58
CA LEU A 3 -33.46 24.74 127.69
C LEU A 3 -32.00 24.77 127.21
N GLN A 4 -31.05 24.44 128.09
CA GLN A 4 -29.62 24.45 127.76
C GLN A 4 -29.25 23.28 126.83
N ARG A 5 -29.97 22.16 126.94
CA ARG A 5 -29.79 20.97 126.10
C ARG A 5 -30.35 21.20 124.68
N ASP A 6 -31.48 21.90 124.58
CA ASP A 6 -32.09 22.28 123.30
C ASP A 6 -31.24 23.31 122.53
N LEU A 7 -30.59 24.25 123.24
CA LEU A 7 -29.65 25.21 122.65
C LEU A 7 -28.40 24.53 122.08
N TRP A 8 -27.83 23.59 122.84
CA TRP A 8 -26.68 22.79 122.37
C TRP A 8 -27.03 21.95 121.15
N LYS A 9 -28.21 21.33 121.14
CA LYS A 9 -28.68 20.55 119.99
C LYS A 9 -28.86 21.40 118.73
N LYS A 10 -29.44 22.60 118.84
CA LYS A 10 -29.55 23.53 117.71
C LYS A 10 -28.19 23.97 117.15
N PHE A 11 -27.21 24.19 118.03
CA PHE A 11 -25.85 24.52 117.61
C PHE A 11 -25.18 23.34 116.89
N GLU A 12 -25.34 22.13 117.40
CA GLU A 12 -24.85 20.89 116.78
C GLU A 12 -25.50 20.66 115.41
N ASP A 13 -26.83 20.78 115.30
CA ASP A 13 -27.58 20.66 114.05
C ASP A 13 -27.13 21.71 113.02
N GLN A 14 -26.85 22.94 113.46
CA GLN A 14 -26.33 24.00 112.60
C GLN A 14 -24.91 23.71 112.11
N MET A 15 -24.03 23.19 112.97
CA MET A 15 -22.67 22.78 112.57
C MET A 15 -22.71 21.59 111.60
N LEU A 16 -23.56 20.60 111.84
CA LEU A 16 -23.74 19.46 110.93
C LEU A 16 -24.20 19.91 109.55
N LYS A 17 -25.16 20.84 109.50
CA LYS A 17 -25.63 21.44 108.25
C LYS A 17 -24.50 22.17 107.50
N GLN A 18 -23.65 22.93 108.21
CA GLN A 18 -22.49 23.57 107.59
C GLN A 18 -21.46 22.55 107.08
N ILE A 19 -21.23 21.46 107.81
CA ILE A 19 -20.34 20.38 107.38
C ILE A 19 -20.89 19.71 106.10
N GLU A 20 -22.19 19.42 106.05
CA GLU A 20 -22.84 18.86 104.86
C GLU A 20 -22.75 19.79 103.65
N GLU A 21 -23.00 21.09 103.83
CA GLU A 21 -22.86 22.11 102.77
C GLU A 21 -21.42 22.20 102.26
N LEU A 22 -20.42 22.21 103.15
CA LEU A 22 -19.00 22.22 102.76
C LEU A 22 -18.58 20.93 102.06
N LEU A 23 -19.08 19.77 102.49
CA LEU A 23 -18.83 18.50 101.82
C LEU A 23 -19.47 18.46 100.42
N SER A 24 -20.67 19.00 100.27
CA SER A 24 -21.35 19.15 98.98
C SER A 24 -20.60 20.10 98.04
N GLN A 25 -20.11 21.23 98.54
CA GLN A 25 -19.28 22.15 97.73
C GLN A 25 -17.96 21.48 97.32
N LYS A 26 -17.32 20.77 98.24
CA LYS A 26 -16.07 20.04 97.96
C LYS A 26 -16.29 18.97 96.88
N SER A 27 -17.38 18.22 96.94
CA SER A 27 -17.67 17.20 95.92
C SER A 27 -17.92 17.83 94.55
N GLN A 28 -18.72 18.91 94.48
CA GLN A 28 -18.97 19.65 93.25
C GLN A 28 -17.68 20.23 92.63
N LEU A 29 -16.83 20.87 93.43
CA LEU A 29 -15.55 21.41 92.97
C LEU A 29 -14.62 20.30 92.46
N THR A 30 -14.61 19.14 93.11
CA THR A 30 -13.80 17.99 92.69
C THR A 30 -14.28 17.44 91.35
N GLU A 31 -15.59 17.36 91.15
CA GLU A 31 -16.19 16.92 89.88
C GLU A 31 -15.90 17.92 88.75
N GLN A 32 -16.04 19.22 89.00
CA GLN A 32 -15.70 20.27 88.04
C GLN A 32 -14.22 20.21 87.64
N LEU A 33 -13.32 20.03 88.61
CA LEU A 33 -11.89 19.92 88.33
C LEU A 33 -11.57 18.67 87.50
N ALA A 34 -12.24 17.55 87.76
CA ALA A 34 -12.11 16.34 86.96
C ALA A 34 -12.59 16.55 85.52
N LYS A 35 -13.72 17.25 85.34
CA LYS A 35 -14.25 17.61 84.02
C LYS A 35 -13.27 18.48 83.22
N ILE A 36 -12.77 19.55 83.83
CA ILE A 36 -11.79 20.46 83.20
C ILE A 36 -10.52 19.70 82.79
N LYS A 37 -9.99 18.83 83.67
CA LYS A 37 -8.81 18.02 83.34
C LYS A 37 -9.05 17.07 82.16
N LYS A 38 -10.26 16.51 82.06
CA LYS A 38 -10.62 15.62 80.95
C LYS A 38 -10.71 16.40 79.63
N GLU A 39 -11.41 17.53 79.65
CA GLU A 39 -11.56 18.41 78.48
C GLU A 39 -10.20 18.92 77.99
N SER A 40 -9.35 19.38 78.89
CA SER A 40 -7.99 19.85 78.57
C SER A 40 -7.13 18.77 77.89
N LYS A 41 -7.20 17.51 78.34
CA LYS A 41 -6.46 16.41 77.70
C LYS A 41 -7.00 16.04 76.32
N GLU A 42 -8.32 16.11 76.14
CA GLU A 42 -8.93 15.85 74.84
C GLU A 42 -8.57 16.94 73.84
N GLU A 43 -8.56 18.20 74.27
CA GLU A 43 -8.17 19.33 73.43
C GLU A 43 -6.68 19.28 73.05
N GLU A 44 -5.81 18.90 73.99
CA GLU A 44 -4.39 18.65 73.69
C GLU A 44 -4.20 17.55 72.64
N LYS A 45 -4.95 16.45 72.76
CA LYS A 45 -4.91 15.35 71.78
C LYS A 45 -5.42 15.80 70.41
N ASN A 46 -6.51 16.56 70.37
CA ASN A 46 -7.07 17.10 69.13
C ASN A 46 -6.08 18.04 68.44
N PHE A 47 -5.44 18.93 69.21
CA PHE A 47 -4.43 19.85 68.70
C PHE A 47 -3.23 19.12 68.09
N LEU A 48 -2.70 18.10 68.77
CA LEU A 48 -1.60 17.28 68.25
C LEU A 48 -1.98 16.54 66.97
N GLN A 49 -3.20 16.02 66.90
CA GLN A 49 -3.70 15.33 65.71
C GLN A 49 -3.88 16.31 64.53
N GLU A 50 -4.39 17.50 64.78
CA GLU A 50 -4.56 18.55 63.78
C GLU A 50 -3.22 19.04 63.24
N ILE A 51 -2.22 19.26 64.10
CA ILE A 51 -0.85 19.59 63.66
C ILE A 51 -0.26 18.45 62.83
N SER A 52 -0.42 17.19 63.23
CA SER A 52 0.09 16.06 62.47
C SER A 52 -0.55 15.98 61.09
N ARG A 53 -1.88 16.20 61.01
CA ARG A 53 -2.62 16.19 59.76
C ARG A 53 -2.20 17.34 58.85
N PHE A 54 -2.11 18.55 59.40
CA PHE A 54 -1.62 19.73 58.68
C PHE A 54 -0.21 19.51 58.12
N ASN A 55 0.71 18.95 58.91
CA ASN A 55 2.07 18.68 58.46
C ASN A 55 2.11 17.63 57.33
N SER A 56 1.20 16.67 57.32
CA SER A 56 1.07 15.68 56.25
C SER A 56 0.46 16.29 54.99
N ASP A 57 -0.67 16.98 55.11
CA ASP A 57 -1.41 17.59 54.00
C ASP A 57 -0.55 18.59 53.23
N PHE A 58 0.32 19.32 53.94
CA PHE A 58 1.24 20.30 53.35
C PHE A 58 2.67 19.78 53.15
N SER A 59 2.91 18.49 53.39
CA SER A 59 4.25 17.87 53.25
C SER A 59 5.35 18.69 53.95
N LEU A 60 5.05 19.26 55.12
CA LEU A 60 5.98 20.03 55.94
C LEU A 60 6.91 19.12 56.76
N GLN A 61 6.67 17.81 56.70
CA GLN A 61 7.56 16.78 57.19
C GLN A 61 8.81 16.72 56.28
N GLY A 62 10.02 16.64 56.87
CA GLY A 62 11.32 16.87 56.21
C GLY A 62 11.71 15.92 55.04
N ASN A 63 10.79 15.10 54.57
CA ASN A 63 10.90 14.12 53.51
C ASN A 63 10.35 14.64 52.15
N ARG A 64 9.89 15.90 52.09
CA ARG A 64 9.44 16.57 50.86
C ARG A 64 10.48 16.47 49.73
N GLU A 65 11.73 16.78 50.02
CA GLU A 65 12.80 16.83 49.02
C GLU A 65 13.05 15.47 48.36
N ILE A 66 13.03 14.39 49.15
CA ILE A 66 13.18 13.01 48.67
C ILE A 66 12.01 12.61 47.76
N VAL A 67 10.78 12.97 48.14
CA VAL A 67 9.59 12.67 47.32
C VAL A 67 9.66 13.43 45.99
N PHE A 68 9.98 14.73 46.02
CA PHE A 68 10.15 15.53 44.80
C PHE A 68 11.27 15.00 43.90
N GLU A 69 12.42 14.64 44.45
CA GLU A 69 13.51 14.04 43.68
C GLU A 69 13.11 12.70 43.05
N SER A 70 12.42 11.85 43.81
CA SER A 70 11.96 10.54 43.29
C SER A 70 10.95 10.71 42.16
N GLN A 71 10.04 11.66 42.28
CA GLN A 71 9.04 11.97 41.26
C GLN A 71 9.69 12.58 40.03
N ALA A 72 10.61 13.53 40.20
CA ALA A 72 11.37 14.13 39.10
C ALA A 72 12.20 13.07 38.35
N ARG A 73 12.82 12.13 39.07
CA ARG A 73 13.56 11.01 38.45
C ARG A 73 12.65 10.08 37.66
N ALA A 74 11.47 9.76 38.19
CA ALA A 74 10.49 8.94 37.47
C ALA A 74 10.03 9.65 36.18
N GLU A 75 9.71 10.93 36.26
CA GLU A 75 9.31 11.75 35.10
C GLU A 75 10.41 11.80 34.03
N ILE A 76 11.67 11.98 34.44
CA ILE A 76 12.81 11.97 33.51
C ILE A 76 12.91 10.62 32.78
N LEU A 77 12.78 9.50 33.51
CA LEU A 77 12.84 8.16 32.90
C LEU A 77 11.66 7.91 31.95
N ASP A 78 10.48 8.44 32.27
CA ASP A 78 9.30 8.35 31.38
C ASP A 78 9.53 9.14 30.09
N LEU A 79 10.02 10.37 30.20
CA LEU A 79 10.37 11.21 29.06
C LEU A 79 11.50 10.61 28.22
N GLU A 80 12.53 10.03 28.83
CA GLU A 80 13.60 9.34 28.11
C GLU A 80 13.07 8.17 27.28
N ARG A 81 12.12 7.39 27.83
CA ARG A 81 11.45 6.31 27.09
C ARG A 81 10.60 6.84 25.94
N GLU A 82 9.89 7.95 26.14
CA GLU A 82 9.10 8.58 25.10
C GLU A 82 9.99 9.10 23.96
N VAL A 83 11.11 9.74 24.29
CA VAL A 83 12.11 10.18 23.30
C VAL A 83 12.64 9.01 22.50
N GLU A 84 13.01 7.89 23.15
CA GLU A 84 13.50 6.71 22.45
C GLU A 84 12.43 6.10 21.53
N SER A 85 11.16 6.10 21.97
CA SER A 85 10.02 5.65 21.14
C SER A 85 9.84 6.55 19.92
N LEU A 86 9.90 7.88 20.10
CA LEU A 86 9.77 8.84 19.01
C LEU A 86 10.91 8.72 18.00
N TYR A 87 12.15 8.50 18.45
CA TYR A 87 13.27 8.26 17.54
C TYR A 87 13.05 7.02 16.66
N LYS A 88 12.56 5.91 17.25
CA LYS A 88 12.23 4.69 16.49
C LYS A 88 11.13 4.94 15.46
N GLU A 89 10.10 5.69 15.83
CA GLU A 89 9.01 6.04 14.90
C GLU A 89 9.51 6.92 13.75
N MET A 90 10.35 7.91 14.05
CA MET A 90 10.95 8.80 13.05
C MET A 90 11.83 8.02 12.05
N GLU A 91 12.60 7.03 12.52
CA GLU A 91 13.41 6.16 11.66
C GLU A 91 12.54 5.28 10.74
N LEU A 92 11.45 4.73 11.28
CA LEU A 92 10.45 3.99 10.48
C LEU A 92 9.77 4.87 9.44
N MET A 93 9.40 6.11 9.79
CA MET A 93 8.85 7.05 8.83
C MET A 93 9.85 7.42 7.73
N THR A 94 11.11 7.63 8.10
CA THR A 94 12.19 7.97 7.15
C THR A 94 12.43 6.83 6.16
N SER A 95 12.57 5.59 6.66
CA SER A 95 12.72 4.41 5.80
C SER A 95 11.50 4.20 4.90
N ARG A 96 10.27 4.34 5.42
CA ARG A 96 9.05 4.26 4.61
C ARG A 96 9.00 5.34 3.53
N SER A 97 9.38 6.56 3.85
CA SER A 97 9.44 7.68 2.89
C SER A 97 10.43 7.39 1.76
N SER A 98 11.61 6.87 2.09
CA SER A 98 12.60 6.48 1.08
C SER A 98 12.07 5.38 0.14
N HIS A 99 11.38 4.38 0.70
CA HIS A 99 10.78 3.30 -0.10
C HIS A 99 9.67 3.81 -1.03
N MET A 100 8.82 4.72 -0.55
CA MET A 100 7.79 5.36 -1.36
C MET A 100 8.39 6.19 -2.50
N SER A 101 9.50 6.90 -2.25
CA SER A 101 10.21 7.65 -3.30
C SER A 101 10.74 6.72 -4.39
N ALA A 102 11.42 5.63 -4.00
CA ALA A 102 11.95 4.64 -4.94
C ALA A 102 10.84 4.00 -5.79
N MET A 103 9.74 3.60 -5.16
CA MET A 103 8.59 3.03 -5.86
C MET A 103 7.95 4.04 -6.84
N GLN A 104 7.95 5.33 -6.50
CA GLN A 104 7.43 6.36 -7.38
C GLN A 104 8.36 6.68 -8.55
N GLU A 105 9.67 6.53 -8.39
CA GLU A 105 10.65 6.59 -9.49
C GLU A 105 10.50 5.38 -10.43
N GLU A 106 10.38 4.17 -9.88
CA GLU A 106 10.12 2.96 -10.66
C GLU A 106 8.82 3.06 -11.47
N LYS A 107 7.74 3.53 -10.84
CA LYS A 107 6.48 3.80 -11.55
C LYS A 107 6.67 4.76 -12.72
N ARG A 108 7.46 5.83 -12.55
CA ARG A 108 7.73 6.78 -13.64
C ARG A 108 8.54 6.14 -14.76
N ALA A 109 9.55 5.33 -14.42
CA ALA A 109 10.34 4.59 -15.41
C ALA A 109 9.46 3.64 -16.23
N LEU A 110 8.62 2.84 -15.57
CA LEU A 110 7.69 1.91 -16.23
C LEU A 110 6.67 2.65 -17.11
N GLN A 111 6.21 3.84 -16.72
CA GLN A 111 5.33 4.65 -17.55
C GLN A 111 6.01 5.14 -18.83
N LEU A 112 7.30 5.49 -18.77
CA LEU A 112 8.08 5.86 -19.94
C LEU A 112 8.29 4.66 -20.86
N GLU A 113 8.68 3.50 -20.30
CA GLU A 113 8.84 2.26 -21.09
C GLU A 113 7.54 1.86 -21.79
N LEU A 114 6.40 2.00 -21.11
CA LEU A 114 5.09 1.71 -21.70
C LEU A 114 4.75 2.68 -22.83
N GLN A 115 5.10 3.96 -22.69
CA GLN A 115 4.92 4.94 -23.76
C GLN A 115 5.83 4.62 -24.96
N ASP A 116 7.09 4.27 -24.72
CA ASP A 116 8.03 3.88 -25.78
C ASP A 116 7.54 2.63 -26.51
N LEU A 117 7.04 1.63 -25.79
CA LEU A 117 6.50 0.42 -26.38
C LEU A 117 5.25 0.70 -27.23
N ASN A 118 4.37 1.59 -26.78
CA ASN A 118 3.22 2.02 -27.58
C ASN A 118 3.66 2.70 -28.88
N ASN A 119 4.68 3.58 -28.83
CA ASN A 119 5.20 4.22 -30.04
C ASN A 119 5.77 3.18 -31.03
N VAL A 120 6.50 2.18 -30.51
CA VAL A 120 7.01 1.08 -31.34
C VAL A 120 5.86 0.27 -31.95
N GLN A 121 4.80 0.02 -31.20
CA GLN A 121 3.63 -0.67 -31.71
C GLN A 121 2.96 0.12 -32.86
N GLU A 122 2.77 1.43 -32.69
CA GLU A 122 2.19 2.30 -33.73
C GLU A 122 3.04 2.30 -35.02
N ASP A 123 4.37 2.37 -34.90
CA ASP A 123 5.29 2.31 -36.03
C ASP A 123 5.22 0.94 -36.75
N LEU A 124 5.18 -0.16 -35.99
CA LEU A 124 5.03 -1.50 -36.56
C LEU A 124 3.68 -1.68 -37.27
N ASP A 125 2.59 -1.18 -36.69
CA ASP A 125 1.27 -1.21 -37.32
C ASP A 125 1.27 -0.42 -38.63
N GLN A 126 1.93 0.75 -38.67
CA GLN A 126 2.10 1.52 -39.90
C GLN A 126 2.90 0.73 -40.95
N GLN A 127 4.06 0.18 -40.58
CA GLN A 127 4.90 -0.62 -41.49
C GLN A 127 4.16 -1.84 -42.03
N LEU A 128 3.34 -2.49 -41.20
CA LEU A 128 2.53 -3.62 -41.61
C LEU A 128 1.51 -3.21 -42.67
N ASN A 129 0.78 -2.12 -42.44
CA ASN A 129 -0.18 -1.59 -43.42
C ASN A 129 0.49 -1.22 -44.75
N GLU A 130 1.67 -0.61 -44.72
CA GLU A 130 2.45 -0.28 -45.92
C GLU A 130 2.90 -1.54 -46.68
N ALA A 131 3.37 -2.56 -45.96
CA ALA A 131 3.77 -3.84 -46.53
C ALA A 131 2.59 -4.60 -47.13
N GLU A 132 1.42 -4.57 -46.49
CA GLU A 132 0.18 -5.14 -47.02
C GLU A 132 -0.21 -4.46 -48.34
N ALA A 133 -0.26 -3.12 -48.36
CA ALA A 133 -0.59 -2.35 -49.57
C ALA A 133 0.40 -2.61 -50.72
N MET A 134 1.70 -2.67 -50.42
CA MET A 134 2.73 -3.03 -51.40
C MET A 134 2.52 -4.44 -51.94
N THR A 135 2.23 -5.40 -51.05
CA THR A 135 2.01 -6.79 -51.44
C THR A 135 0.77 -6.94 -52.34
N GLU A 136 -0.30 -6.22 -52.04
CA GLU A 136 -1.50 -6.18 -52.88
C GLU A 136 -1.21 -5.59 -54.27
N SER A 137 -0.46 -4.50 -54.33
CA SER A 137 -0.05 -3.88 -55.60
C SER A 137 0.79 -4.85 -56.45
N LEU A 138 1.77 -5.51 -55.84
CA LEU A 138 2.61 -6.50 -56.53
C LEU A 138 1.81 -7.72 -57.01
N ARG A 139 0.84 -8.21 -56.22
CA ARG A 139 -0.07 -9.28 -56.66
C ARG A 139 -0.91 -8.86 -57.87
N ALA A 140 -1.43 -7.65 -57.87
CA ALA A 140 -2.17 -7.11 -59.01
C ALA A 140 -1.29 -6.99 -60.26
N GLU A 141 -0.06 -6.49 -60.11
CA GLU A 141 0.92 -6.41 -61.21
C GLU A 141 1.31 -7.81 -61.72
N GLN A 142 1.57 -8.77 -60.83
CA GLN A 142 1.88 -10.14 -61.19
C GLN A 142 0.76 -10.76 -62.05
N LEU A 143 -0.50 -10.58 -61.64
CA LEU A 143 -1.66 -11.04 -62.41
C LEU A 143 -1.68 -10.37 -63.79
N PHE A 144 -1.52 -9.04 -63.85
CA PHE A 144 -1.49 -8.29 -65.10
C PHE A 144 -0.39 -8.77 -66.05
N VAL A 145 0.84 -8.93 -65.55
CA VAL A 145 1.99 -9.41 -66.33
C VAL A 145 1.78 -10.84 -66.80
N SER A 146 1.22 -11.72 -65.96
CA SER A 146 0.95 -13.12 -66.33
C SER A 146 -0.07 -13.27 -67.46
N GLN A 147 -1.02 -12.33 -67.58
CA GLN A 147 -2.02 -12.30 -68.64
C GLN A 147 -1.51 -11.69 -69.94
N LYS A 148 -0.45 -10.86 -69.87
CA LYS A 148 0.09 -10.12 -71.03
C LYS A 148 0.42 -10.99 -72.25
N PRO A 149 1.00 -12.20 -72.15
CA PRO A 149 1.24 -13.05 -73.32
C PRO A 149 -0.03 -13.51 -74.05
N LEU A 150 -1.19 -13.49 -73.37
CA LEU A 150 -2.49 -13.88 -73.91
C LEU A 150 -3.28 -12.69 -74.45
N THR A 151 -3.10 -11.51 -73.87
CA THR A 151 -3.90 -10.32 -74.18
C THR A 151 -3.17 -9.31 -75.05
N ASP A 152 -1.83 -9.29 -75.03
CA ASP A 152 -1.03 -8.31 -75.76
C ASP A 152 -1.04 -8.58 -77.27
N SER A 153 -1.42 -7.55 -78.03
CA SER A 153 -1.57 -7.64 -79.48
C SER A 153 -0.26 -7.95 -80.23
N THR A 154 0.89 -7.55 -79.68
CA THR A 154 2.20 -7.84 -80.28
C THR A 154 2.59 -9.30 -80.01
N CYS A 155 2.40 -9.78 -78.78
CA CYS A 155 2.58 -11.20 -78.43
C CYS A 155 1.69 -12.11 -79.30
N LEU A 156 0.41 -11.76 -79.45
CA LEU A 156 -0.53 -12.52 -80.28
C LEU A 156 -0.14 -12.53 -81.76
N ARG A 157 0.34 -11.39 -82.29
CA ARG A 157 0.81 -11.30 -83.68
C ARG A 157 2.03 -12.18 -83.92
N LEU A 158 3.03 -12.09 -83.05
CA LEU A 158 4.24 -12.90 -83.14
C LEU A 158 3.93 -14.40 -83.00
N ARG A 159 3.01 -14.76 -82.09
CA ARG A 159 2.54 -16.14 -81.95
C ARG A 159 1.93 -16.65 -83.26
N LYS A 160 1.03 -15.89 -83.88
CA LYS A 160 0.44 -16.24 -85.19
C LYS A 160 1.49 -16.36 -86.29
N GLU A 161 2.45 -15.44 -86.35
CA GLU A 161 3.52 -15.50 -87.37
C GLU A 161 4.38 -16.77 -87.21
N LEU A 162 4.72 -17.15 -85.97
CA LEU A 162 5.45 -18.38 -85.71
C LEU A 162 4.64 -19.64 -86.07
N GLU A 163 3.34 -19.65 -85.80
CA GLU A 163 2.44 -20.74 -86.19
C GLU A 163 2.42 -20.93 -87.72
N MET A 164 2.24 -19.83 -88.46
CA MET A 164 2.24 -19.84 -89.94
C MET A 164 3.58 -20.29 -90.53
N ARG A 165 4.71 -19.90 -89.92
CA ARG A 165 6.04 -20.38 -90.37
C ARG A 165 6.19 -21.88 -90.18
N LYS A 166 5.77 -22.43 -89.04
CA LYS A 166 5.78 -23.89 -88.81
C LYS A 166 4.87 -24.62 -89.79
N GLU A 167 3.67 -24.10 -90.05
CA GLU A 167 2.75 -24.69 -91.01
C GLU A 167 3.34 -24.68 -92.43
N GLY A 168 3.98 -23.57 -92.83
CA GLY A 168 4.71 -23.49 -94.11
C GLY A 168 5.90 -24.46 -94.21
N GLU A 169 6.68 -24.62 -93.14
CA GLU A 169 7.77 -25.61 -93.10
C GLU A 169 7.23 -27.05 -93.24
N LEU A 170 6.11 -27.37 -92.59
CA LEU A 170 5.43 -28.67 -92.72
C LEU A 170 4.85 -28.89 -94.12
N GLU A 171 4.29 -27.84 -94.73
CA GLU A 171 3.79 -27.85 -96.10
C GLU A 171 4.91 -28.20 -97.08
N HIS A 172 6.04 -27.51 -96.99
CA HIS A 172 7.22 -27.79 -97.82
C HIS A 172 7.77 -29.20 -97.61
N LEU A 173 7.81 -29.69 -96.37
CA LEU A 173 8.21 -31.07 -96.10
C LEU A 173 7.24 -32.08 -96.75
N ARG A 174 5.93 -31.80 -96.71
CA ARG A 174 4.91 -32.63 -97.35
C ARG A 174 5.04 -32.64 -98.87
N GLU A 175 5.29 -31.48 -99.48
CA GLU A 175 5.55 -31.35 -100.90
C GLU A 175 6.80 -32.15 -101.31
N ALA A 176 7.91 -31.98 -100.59
CA ALA A 176 9.15 -32.71 -100.84
C ALA A 176 8.95 -34.23 -100.75
N LEU A 177 8.27 -34.72 -99.71
CA LEU A 177 7.92 -36.14 -99.57
C LEU A 177 7.00 -36.61 -100.70
N SER A 178 6.04 -35.79 -101.12
CA SER A 178 5.12 -36.14 -102.21
C SER A 178 5.86 -36.23 -103.56
N SER A 179 6.77 -35.30 -103.84
CA SER A 179 7.63 -35.34 -105.02
C SER A 179 8.56 -36.56 -104.99
N GLU A 180 9.13 -36.91 -103.83
CA GLU A 180 9.95 -38.11 -103.68
C GLU A 180 9.12 -39.39 -103.92
N ILE A 181 7.90 -39.46 -103.36
CA ILE A 181 6.98 -40.58 -103.61
C ILE A 181 6.62 -40.69 -105.09
N GLN A 182 6.32 -39.58 -105.77
CA GLN A 182 6.04 -39.58 -107.21
C GLN A 182 7.26 -40.02 -108.03
N PHE A 183 8.45 -39.54 -107.67
CA PHE A 183 9.70 -39.96 -108.28
C PHE A 183 9.93 -41.46 -108.14
N LEU A 184 9.78 -42.00 -106.92
CA LEU A 184 9.90 -43.44 -106.65
C LEU A 184 8.85 -44.26 -107.41
N LYS A 185 7.59 -43.79 -107.49
CA LYS A 185 6.53 -44.43 -108.28
C LYS A 185 6.87 -44.45 -109.77
N SER A 186 7.34 -43.33 -110.32
CA SER A 186 7.73 -43.26 -111.74
C SER A 186 8.90 -44.19 -112.07
N LYS A 187 9.84 -44.37 -111.14
CA LYS A 187 10.90 -45.39 -111.26
C LYS A 187 10.33 -46.80 -111.22
N LEU A 188 9.38 -47.08 -110.33
CA LEU A 188 8.71 -48.39 -110.23
C LEU A 188 7.96 -48.72 -111.53
N ASP A 189 7.19 -47.77 -112.07
CA ASP A 189 6.42 -47.94 -113.31
C ASP A 189 7.35 -48.11 -114.53
N SER A 190 8.48 -47.41 -114.57
CA SER A 190 9.51 -47.60 -115.61
C SER A 190 10.23 -48.96 -115.50
N SER A 191 10.35 -49.50 -114.28
CA SER A 191 10.88 -50.84 -114.03
C SER A 191 9.89 -51.94 -114.42
N GLN A 192 8.58 -51.71 -114.30
CA GLN A 192 7.54 -52.63 -114.78
C GLN A 192 7.32 -52.53 -116.31
N GLY A 193 7.63 -51.39 -116.92
CA GLY A 193 7.63 -51.21 -118.38
C GLY A 193 8.81 -51.89 -119.11
N SER A 194 9.92 -52.16 -118.41
CA SER A 194 11.07 -52.89 -118.99
C SER A 194 10.93 -54.41 -118.99
N GLU A 195 9.89 -54.99 -118.37
CA GLU A 195 9.61 -56.44 -118.43
C GLU A 195 8.58 -56.82 -119.50
N ARG A 196 8.11 -55.87 -120.31
CA ARG A 196 7.27 -56.13 -121.49
C ARG A 196 7.96 -55.69 -122.79
N HIS A 197 9.13 -56.27 -123.06
CA HIS A 197 9.67 -56.40 -124.41
C HIS A 197 10.39 -57.73 -124.56
#